data_AF-A0AA39JSX3-F1
#
_entry.id   AF-A0AA39JSX3-F1
#
_cell.length_a   1.000
_cell.length_b   1.000
_cell.length_c   1.000
_cell.angle_alpha   90.00
_cell.angle_beta   90.00
_cell.angle_gamma   90.00
#
_symmetry.space_group_name_H-M   'P 1'
#
loop_
_entity.id
_entity.type
_entity.pdbx_description
1 polymer ?
#
loop_
_entity_poly.entity_id
_entity_poly.type
_entity_poly.pdbx_seq_one_letter_code
_entity_poly.pdbx_strand_id
1 'polypeptide(L)'
;MQRGPLPYILEDRTGTNTGSDFDDIYDRLFFRVARSPAQTATMIYNMHRRASRHRDSLPFTQDPIVVLDFLSLSRKFAGSDGREYRWSYRSVDGQEWTCTTGAENYLVAHYDLKKPDVRVYGVSGHTLTIYEAFIHMAVELMTSLTIMRHIAQHNL
;
A
#
# COMPACT_ATOMS: atom_id res chain seq x y z
N MET A 1 -27.91 -22.68 -23.28
CA MET A 1 -26.66 -22.38 -22.55
C MET A 1 -25.86 -21.37 -23.36
N GLN A 2 -25.81 -20.10 -22.96
CA GLN A 2 -24.92 -19.14 -23.61
C GLN A 2 -23.47 -19.52 -23.29
N ARG A 3 -22.69 -19.86 -24.32
CA ARG A 3 -21.24 -19.97 -24.19
C ARG A 3 -20.68 -18.56 -24.06
N GLY A 4 -20.51 -18.09 -22.83
CA GLY A 4 -19.69 -16.91 -22.56
C GLY A 4 -18.25 -17.14 -23.06
N PRO A 5 -17.47 -16.07 -23.25
CA PRO A 5 -16.05 -16.20 -23.60
C PRO A 5 -15.32 -17.07 -22.55
N LEU A 6 -14.35 -17.86 -23.01
CA LEU A 6 -13.54 -18.70 -22.12
C LEU A 6 -12.79 -17.82 -21.11
N PRO A 7 -12.80 -18.16 -19.81
CA PRO A 7 -12.10 -17.40 -18.79
C PRO A 7 -10.60 -17.36 -19.08
N TYR A 8 -9.94 -16.29 -18.63
CA TYR A 8 -8.48 -16.26 -18.58
C TYR A 8 -8.00 -17.07 -17.37
N ILE A 9 -7.06 -17.97 -17.60
CA ILE A 9 -6.50 -18.84 -16.55
C ILE A 9 -5.00 -18.60 -16.60
N LEU A 10 -4.49 -17.83 -15.65
CA LEU A 10 -3.08 -17.46 -15.57
C LEU A 10 -2.33 -18.48 -14.70
N GLU A 11 -1.36 -19.18 -15.28
CA GLU A 11 -0.41 -20.02 -14.57
C GLU A 11 0.68 -19.14 -13.95
N ASP A 12 0.83 -19.19 -12.63
CA ASP A 12 1.98 -18.63 -11.92
C ASP A 12 3.19 -19.57 -12.10
N ARG A 13 4.19 -19.12 -12.86
CA ARG A 13 5.34 -19.94 -13.26
C ARG A 13 6.31 -20.24 -12.11
N THR A 14 6.29 -19.46 -11.03
CA THR A 14 7.29 -19.56 -9.96
C THR A 14 6.70 -19.70 -8.56
N GLY A 15 5.48 -19.22 -8.32
CA GLY A 15 4.86 -19.13 -6.99
C GLY A 15 5.47 -18.05 -6.09
N THR A 16 6.34 -17.17 -6.63
CA THR A 16 7.05 -16.14 -5.85
C THR A 16 6.40 -14.77 -5.98
N ASN A 17 6.33 -14.03 -4.88
CA ASN A 17 5.67 -12.71 -4.84
C ASN A 17 6.51 -11.57 -5.44
N THR A 18 7.79 -11.80 -5.74
CA THR A 18 8.74 -10.73 -6.09
C THR A 18 9.36 -10.89 -7.47
N GLY A 19 9.02 -11.94 -8.20
CA GLY A 19 9.66 -12.28 -9.47
C GLY A 19 8.99 -13.47 -10.15
N SER A 20 7.75 -13.29 -10.60
CA SER A 20 7.01 -14.34 -11.30
C SER A 20 6.39 -13.89 -12.60
N ASP A 21 6.29 -14.84 -13.53
CA ASP A 21 5.58 -14.70 -14.79
C ASP A 21 4.20 -15.37 -14.64
N PHE A 22 3.18 -14.69 -15.14
CA PHE A 22 1.78 -15.14 -15.18
C PHE A 22 1.36 -15.29 -16.64
N ASP A 23 1.27 -16.53 -17.09
CA ASP A 23 0.96 -16.84 -18.49
C ASP A 23 -0.45 -17.44 -18.60
N ASP A 24 -1.28 -16.95 -19.51
CA ASP A 24 -2.55 -17.60 -19.83
C ASP A 24 -2.30 -19.01 -20.41
N ILE A 25 -3.05 -20.01 -19.94
CA ILE A 25 -2.89 -21.39 -20.43
C ILE A 25 -3.24 -21.53 -21.92
N TYR A 26 -3.99 -20.57 -22.48
CA TYR A 26 -4.33 -20.51 -23.89
C TYR A 26 -3.49 -19.47 -24.67
N ASP A 27 -2.36 -19.00 -24.12
CA ASP A 27 -1.42 -18.11 -24.79
C ASP A 27 -1.98 -16.72 -25.18
N ARG A 28 -3.02 -16.25 -24.48
CA ARG A 28 -3.66 -14.96 -24.81
C ARG A 28 -3.08 -13.76 -24.05
N LEU A 29 -2.54 -13.97 -22.86
CA LEU A 29 -2.03 -12.92 -21.97
C LEU A 29 -0.75 -13.38 -21.28
N PHE A 30 0.19 -12.45 -21.11
CA PHE A 30 1.47 -12.71 -20.48
C PHE A 30 1.85 -11.50 -19.62
N PHE A 31 1.94 -11.72 -18.31
CA PHE A 31 2.33 -10.69 -17.36
C PHE A 31 3.58 -11.10 -16.60
N ARG A 32 4.34 -10.09 -16.19
CA ARG A 32 5.43 -10.29 -15.25
C ARG A 32 5.27 -9.39 -14.05
N VAL A 33 5.39 -9.99 -12.87
CA VAL A 33 5.60 -9.31 -11.60
C VAL A 33 7.10 -9.27 -11.33
N ALA A 34 7.67 -8.07 -11.24
CA ALA A 34 9.07 -7.89 -10.91
C ALA A 34 9.24 -6.85 -9.79
N ARG A 35 10.29 -7.04 -8.98
CA ARG A 35 10.71 -6.08 -7.98
C ARG A 35 12.14 -5.67 -8.28
N SER A 36 12.40 -4.36 -8.33
CA SER A 36 13.78 -3.88 -8.43
C SER A 36 14.47 -4.08 -7.07
N PRO A 37 15.68 -4.63 -6.98
CA PRO A 37 16.39 -4.72 -5.70
C PRO A 37 16.61 -3.35 -5.04
N ALA A 38 16.68 -2.28 -5.85
CA ALA A 38 16.88 -0.92 -5.40
C ALA A 38 15.56 -0.17 -5.07
N GLN A 39 14.40 -0.72 -5.44
CA GLN A 39 13.10 -0.12 -5.17
C GLN A 39 12.19 -1.12 -4.49
N THR A 40 11.59 -0.74 -3.38
CA THR A 40 10.55 -1.55 -2.73
C THR A 40 9.28 -1.69 -3.55
N ALA A 41 9.16 -0.95 -4.65
CA ALA A 41 8.05 -1.01 -5.57
C ALA A 41 8.03 -2.33 -6.34
N THR A 42 6.86 -2.96 -6.37
CA THR A 42 6.58 -4.09 -7.27
C THR A 42 5.94 -3.55 -8.53
N MET A 43 6.42 -4.00 -9.68
CA MET A 43 6.00 -3.55 -10.99
C MET A 43 5.38 -4.70 -11.75
N ILE A 44 4.31 -4.41 -12.50
CA ILE A 44 3.68 -5.37 -13.40
C ILE A 44 3.90 -4.90 -14.84
N TYR A 45 4.41 -5.80 -15.67
CA TYR A 45 4.67 -5.57 -17.09
C TYR A 45 3.77 -6.47 -17.93
N ASN A 46 3.31 -5.95 -19.07
CA ASN A 46 2.71 -6.78 -20.12
C ASN A 46 3.82 -7.27 -21.05
N MET A 47 4.08 -8.58 -21.04
CA MET A 47 5.23 -9.16 -21.71
C MET A 47 4.98 -9.49 -23.19
N HIS A 48 3.73 -9.43 -23.67
CA HIS A 48 3.30 -9.72 -25.05
C HIS A 48 3.67 -11.11 -25.61
N ARG A 49 4.47 -11.91 -24.90
CA ARG A 49 4.92 -13.24 -25.25
C ARG A 49 5.10 -14.09 -24.00
N ARG A 50 4.95 -15.41 -24.14
CA ARG A 50 5.20 -16.40 -23.09
C ARG A 50 6.64 -16.33 -22.60
N ALA A 51 6.83 -16.48 -21.29
CA ALA A 51 8.15 -16.58 -20.70
C ALA A 51 8.88 -17.86 -21.17
N SER A 52 9.99 -17.71 -21.90
CA SER A 52 10.83 -18.84 -22.30
C SER A 52 11.87 -19.15 -21.21
N ARG A 53 11.46 -19.96 -20.23
CA ARG A 53 12.27 -20.40 -19.06
C ARG A 53 12.54 -19.33 -17.99
N HIS A 54 12.73 -19.82 -16.77
CA HIS A 54 12.84 -19.17 -15.45
C HIS A 54 13.84 -18.00 -15.28
N ARG A 55 14.47 -17.48 -16.33
CA ARG A 55 15.65 -16.61 -16.18
C ARG A 55 15.81 -15.52 -17.24
N ASP A 56 14.73 -15.01 -17.83
CA ASP A 56 14.83 -13.76 -18.59
C ASP A 56 14.91 -12.57 -17.63
N SER A 57 15.96 -12.48 -16.81
CA SER A 57 16.28 -11.33 -15.95
C SER A 57 16.87 -10.16 -16.75
N LEU A 58 16.47 -10.01 -18.02
CA LEU A 58 16.94 -8.93 -18.88
C LEU A 58 16.27 -7.61 -18.47
N PRO A 59 16.96 -6.47 -18.56
CA PRO A 59 16.41 -5.17 -18.17
C PRO A 59 15.13 -4.89 -18.97
N PHE A 60 14.07 -4.54 -18.25
CA PHE A 60 12.77 -4.21 -18.85
C PHE A 60 12.92 -2.92 -19.64
N THR A 61 13.04 -3.03 -20.97
CA THR A 61 13.00 -1.89 -21.89
C THR A 61 11.61 -1.28 -22.02
N GLN A 62 10.59 -1.90 -21.42
CA GLN A 62 9.22 -1.43 -21.41
C GLN A 62 8.89 -0.79 -20.06
N ASP A 63 8.06 0.25 -20.09
CA ASP A 63 7.50 0.83 -18.88
C ASP A 63 6.49 -0.12 -18.24
N PRO A 64 6.43 -0.18 -16.89
CA PRO A 64 5.44 -0.98 -16.20
C PRO A 64 4.03 -0.45 -16.43
N ILE A 65 3.07 -1.36 -16.58
CA ILE A 65 1.64 -1.02 -16.69
C ILE A 65 1.01 -0.78 -15.32
N VAL A 66 1.64 -1.28 -14.25
CA VAL A 66 1.26 -1.03 -12.86
C VAL A 66 2.52 -0.87 -12.03
N VAL A 67 2.55 0.16 -11.19
CA VAL A 67 3.57 0.36 -10.14
C VAL A 67 2.89 0.31 -8.79
N LEU A 68 3.26 -0.69 -8.00
CA LEU A 68 2.82 -0.88 -6.62
C LEU A 68 3.93 -0.39 -5.70
N ASP A 69 3.90 0.88 -5.32
CA ASP A 69 4.82 1.43 -4.34
C ASP A 69 4.32 1.13 -2.92
N PHE A 70 4.95 0.14 -2.30
CA PHE A 70 4.65 -0.26 -0.95
C PHE A 70 5.40 0.58 0.10
N LEU A 71 6.42 1.38 -0.24
CA LEU A 71 7.02 2.30 0.76
C LEU A 71 6.18 3.54 1.03
N SER A 72 5.11 3.78 0.28
CA SER A 72 4.23 4.90 0.56
C SER A 72 3.66 4.79 1.99
N LEU A 73 4.12 5.70 2.85
CA LEU A 73 3.53 5.94 4.16
C LEU A 73 2.33 6.91 4.05
N SER A 74 1.70 6.96 2.88
CA SER A 74 0.41 7.58 2.63
C SER A 74 -0.57 6.52 2.13
N ARG A 75 -1.51 6.09 2.98
CA ARG A 75 -2.41 4.96 2.69
C ARG A 75 -3.84 5.27 3.09
N LYS A 76 -4.77 4.76 2.28
CA LYS A 76 -6.21 4.96 2.43
C LYS A 76 -6.87 3.76 3.12
N PHE A 77 -7.97 4.02 3.81
CA PHE A 77 -8.87 2.99 4.34
C PHE A 77 -10.33 3.46 4.23
N ALA A 78 -11.26 2.51 4.20
CA ALA A 78 -12.69 2.80 4.28
C ALA A 78 -13.14 2.71 5.74
N GLY A 79 -13.82 3.74 6.23
CA GLY A 79 -14.47 3.73 7.54
C GLY A 79 -15.79 2.97 7.53
N SER A 80 -16.29 2.61 8.71
CA SER A 80 -17.60 1.97 8.86
C SER A 80 -18.77 2.84 8.40
N ASP A 81 -18.57 4.16 8.28
CA ASP A 81 -19.51 5.13 7.73
C ASP A 81 -19.56 5.15 6.19
N GLY A 82 -18.76 4.28 5.54
CA GLY A 82 -18.68 4.14 4.09
C GLY A 82 -17.81 5.21 3.42
N ARG A 83 -17.14 6.08 4.17
CA ARG A 83 -16.26 7.12 3.65
C ARG A 83 -14.81 6.65 3.58
N GLU A 84 -14.02 7.33 2.75
CA GLU A 84 -12.58 7.08 2.64
C GLU A 84 -11.79 8.04 3.52
N TYR A 85 -10.76 7.50 4.16
CA TYR A 85 -9.82 8.21 5.02
C TYR A 85 -8.40 7.88 4.60
N ARG A 86 -7.45 8.75 4.93
CA ARG A 86 -6.04 8.59 4.57
C ARG A 86 -5.13 8.98 5.71
N TRP A 87 -4.23 8.08 6.08
CA TRP A 87 -3.08 8.39 6.92
C TRP A 87 -1.90 8.82 6.05
N SER A 88 -1.19 9.87 6.46
CA SER A 88 0.04 10.35 5.83
C SER A 88 1.12 10.57 6.89
N TYR A 89 2.31 10.01 6.67
CA TYR A 89 3.44 10.13 7.57
C TYR A 89 4.16 11.46 7.38
N ARG A 90 4.33 12.22 8.47
CA ARG A 90 5.06 13.50 8.53
C ARG A 90 4.67 14.49 7.42
N SER A 91 3.40 14.49 7.02
CA SER A 91 2.87 15.44 6.04
C SER A 91 2.66 16.84 6.61
N VAL A 92 2.58 16.95 7.94
CA VAL A 92 2.42 18.20 8.70
C VAL A 92 3.55 18.27 9.72
N ASP A 93 4.18 19.44 9.87
CA ASP A 93 5.25 19.61 10.86
C ASP A 93 4.73 19.33 12.29
N GLY A 94 5.58 18.69 13.09
CA GLY A 94 5.24 18.27 14.46
C GLY A 94 4.37 17.02 14.57
N GLN A 95 3.64 16.62 13.51
CA GLN A 95 2.81 15.42 13.51
C GLN A 95 3.57 14.24 12.89
N GLU A 96 3.62 13.11 13.60
CA GLU A 96 4.17 11.89 13.00
C GLU A 96 3.20 11.31 11.97
N TRP A 97 1.90 11.32 12.28
CA TRP A 97 0.86 10.87 11.37
C TRP A 97 -0.32 11.84 11.33
N THR A 98 -0.81 12.12 10.13
CA THR A 98 -2.02 12.93 9.91
C THR A 98 -3.07 12.09 9.20
N CYS A 99 -4.29 12.05 9.74
CA CYS A 99 -5.44 11.42 9.11
C CYS A 99 -6.36 12.49 8.52
N THR A 100 -6.70 12.34 7.23
CA THR A 100 -7.66 13.22 6.56
C THR A 100 -8.75 12.43 5.85
N THR A 101 -9.88 13.08 5.58
CA THR A 101 -10.88 12.56 4.64
C THR A 101 -10.29 12.48 3.23
N GLY A 102 -10.66 11.44 2.46
CA GLY A 102 -10.04 11.14 1.17
C GLY A 102 -10.11 12.27 0.12
N ALA A 103 -11.31 12.81 -0.14
CA ALA A 103 -11.51 13.82 -1.19
C ALA A 103 -11.29 15.26 -0.71
N GLU A 104 -11.78 15.59 0.48
CA GLU A 104 -11.89 16.97 0.97
C GLU A 104 -10.71 17.40 1.86
N ASN A 105 -9.83 16.46 2.22
CA ASN A 105 -8.69 16.66 3.11
C ASN A 105 -9.00 17.31 4.46
N TYR A 106 -10.23 17.16 4.96
CA TYR A 106 -10.58 17.57 6.31
C TYR A 106 -9.82 16.74 7.33
N LEU A 107 -9.33 17.40 8.38
CA LEU A 107 -8.54 16.78 9.44
C LEU A 107 -9.44 15.93 10.34
N VAL A 108 -9.07 14.66 10.49
CA VAL A 108 -9.85 13.64 11.22
C VAL A 108 -9.18 13.30 12.55
N ALA A 109 -7.88 13.03 12.49
CA ALA A 109 -7.05 12.70 13.64
C ALA A 109 -5.59 12.99 13.32
N HIS A 110 -4.75 13.10 14.35
CA HIS A 110 -3.31 13.08 14.18
C HIS A 110 -2.62 12.38 15.34
N TYR A 111 -1.41 11.90 15.11
CA TYR A 111 -0.56 11.31 16.12
C TYR A 111 0.76 12.06 16.23
N ASP A 112 1.08 12.49 17.45
CA ASP A 112 2.29 13.23 17.76
C ASP A 112 3.23 12.32 18.54
N LEU A 113 4.36 11.99 17.91
CA LEU A 113 5.43 11.31 18.61
C LEU A 113 6.27 12.34 19.36
N LYS A 114 6.17 12.32 20.68
CA LYS A 114 7.09 13.05 21.58
C LYS A 114 8.53 13.03 21.07
N LYS A 115 9.09 14.22 20.87
CA LYS A 115 10.51 14.38 20.54
C LYS A 115 11.38 13.89 21.72
N PRO A 116 12.53 13.23 21.46
CA PRO A 116 13.39 12.68 22.51
C PRO A 116 13.79 13.71 23.58
N ASP A 117 14.00 14.96 23.15
CA ASP A 117 14.56 16.03 23.99
C ASP A 117 13.52 16.75 24.87
N VAL A 118 12.23 16.43 24.72
CA VAL A 118 11.15 17.08 25.47
C VAL A 118 10.84 16.29 26.73
N ARG A 119 11.00 16.95 27.90
CA ARG A 119 10.61 16.38 29.19
C ARG A 119 9.09 16.46 29.37
N VAL A 120 8.50 15.36 29.79
CA VAL A 120 7.10 15.25 30.21
C VAL A 120 7.08 14.47 31.52
N TYR A 121 6.25 14.92 32.45
CA TYR A 121 6.17 14.34 33.79
C TYR A 121 4.86 13.57 33.93
N GLY A 122 4.92 12.32 34.38
CA GLY A 122 3.75 11.49 34.67
C GLY A 122 3.05 10.86 33.45
N VAL A 123 3.50 11.10 32.22
CA VAL A 123 2.92 10.53 30.98
C VAL A 123 4.00 10.22 29.93
N SER A 124 3.67 9.43 28.90
CA SER A 124 4.59 9.13 27.79
C SER A 124 4.84 10.34 26.86
N GLY A 125 3.88 11.26 26.79
CA GLY A 125 3.89 12.41 25.88
C GLY A 125 3.56 12.06 24.42
N HIS A 126 3.20 10.81 24.15
CA HIS A 126 2.71 10.38 22.85
C HIS A 126 1.19 10.53 22.79
N THR A 127 0.66 11.24 21.80
CA THR A 127 -0.77 11.58 21.76
C THR A 127 -1.39 11.23 20.42
N LEU A 128 -2.46 10.45 20.46
CA LEU A 128 -3.44 10.35 19.37
C LEU A 128 -4.57 11.34 19.67
N THR A 129 -4.70 12.36 18.83
CA THR A 129 -5.79 13.33 18.89
C THR A 129 -6.82 12.98 17.84
N ILE A 130 -8.09 12.81 18.24
CA ILE A 130 -9.22 12.57 17.34
C ILE A 130 -10.18 13.75 17.49
N TYR A 131 -10.54 14.37 16.37
CA TYR A 131 -11.48 15.49 16.41
C TYR A 131 -12.90 15.01 16.67
N GLU A 132 -13.66 15.79 17.43
CA GLU A 132 -14.96 15.39 18.02
C GLU A 132 -15.94 14.82 17.00
N ALA A 133 -16.01 15.40 15.80
CA ALA A 133 -16.88 14.93 14.71
C ALA A 133 -16.64 13.46 14.31
N PHE A 134 -15.46 12.91 14.62
CA PHE A 134 -15.00 11.59 14.21
C PHE A 134 -14.80 10.62 15.39
N ILE A 135 -15.23 11.00 16.61
CA ILE A 135 -15.06 10.16 17.81
C ILE A 135 -15.75 8.80 17.69
N HIS A 136 -16.82 8.72 16.90
CA HIS A 136 -17.55 7.48 16.63
C HIS A 136 -16.70 6.42 15.90
N MET A 137 -15.60 6.81 15.26
CA MET A 137 -14.63 5.91 14.62
C MET A 137 -13.36 5.70 15.45
N ALA A 138 -13.35 6.05 16.74
CA ALA A 138 -12.11 6.06 17.53
C ALA A 138 -11.34 4.72 17.50
N VAL A 139 -12.06 3.59 17.56
CA VAL A 139 -11.45 2.25 17.49
C VAL A 139 -10.84 1.99 16.11
N GLU A 140 -11.50 2.41 15.04
CA GLU A 140 -11.01 2.27 13.66
C GLU A 140 -9.77 3.13 13.41
N LEU A 141 -9.79 4.37 13.90
CA LEU A 141 -8.66 5.30 13.83
C LEU A 141 -7.45 4.79 14.62
N MET A 142 -7.66 4.27 15.83
CA MET A 142 -6.60 3.67 16.63
C MET A 142 -6.03 2.40 15.97
N THR A 143 -6.89 1.55 15.42
CA THR A 143 -6.49 0.30 14.75
C THR A 143 -5.70 0.60 13.48
N SER A 144 -6.23 1.46 12.62
CA SER A 144 -5.57 1.86 11.37
C SER A 144 -4.24 2.57 11.65
N LEU A 145 -4.17 3.48 12.62
CA LEU A 145 -2.90 4.10 13.04
C LEU A 145 -1.88 3.05 13.50
N THR A 146 -2.30 2.05 14.28
CA THR A 146 -1.40 0.98 14.76
C THR A 146 -0.78 0.21 13.60
N ILE A 147 -1.60 -0.12 12.59
CA ILE A 147 -1.13 -0.77 11.36
C ILE A 147 -0.15 0.14 10.62
N MET A 148 -0.47 1.43 10.44
CA MET A 148 0.39 2.38 9.74
C MET A 148 1.75 2.56 10.42
N ARG A 149 1.75 2.63 11.76
CA ARG A 149 3.00 2.70 12.55
C ARG A 149 3.81 1.41 12.43
N HIS A 150 3.16 0.25 12.41
CA HIS A 150 3.83 -1.03 12.18
C HIS A 150 4.48 -1.09 10.80
N ILE A 151 3.76 -0.65 9.76
CA ILE A 151 4.26 -0.55 8.38
C ILE A 151 5.50 0.34 8.33
N ALA A 152 5.45 1.54 8.92
CA ALA A 152 6.59 2.45 8.93
C ALA A 152 7.79 1.90 9.70
N GLN A 153 7.56 1.24 10.85
CA GLN A 153 8.64 0.65 11.64
C GLN A 153 9.38 -0.47 10.90
N HIS A 154 8.68 -1.20 10.03
CA HIS A 154 9.22 -2.39 9.34
C HIS A 154 9.49 -2.16 7.85
N ASN A 155 9.32 -0.94 7.33
CA ASN A 155 9.49 -0.58 5.92
C ASN A 155 8.71 -1.49 4.96
N LEU A 156 7.43 -1.74 5.29
CA LEU A 156 6.51 -2.61 4.54
C LEU A 156 5.76 -1.88 3.43
#